data_AF-X7YIV1-F1
#
_entry.id   AF-X7YIV1-F1
#
_cell.length_a   1.000
_cell.length_b   1.000
_cell.length_c   1.000
_cell.angle_alpha   90.00
_cell.angle_beta   90.00
_cell.angle_gamma   90.00
#
_symmetry.space_group_name_H-M   'P 1'
#
loop_
_entity.id
_entity.type
_entity.pdbx_description
1 polymer ?
#
loop_
_entity_poly.entity_id
_entity_poly.type
_entity_poly.pdbx_seq_one_letter_code
_entity_poly.pdbx_strand_id
1 'polypeptide(L)'
;MSVASLARFSAPTREWFANTFAAPTAAQSGAWSAIADGHNTLVIAPTGSGKTLAAFLWAIDRLATAAQRPAGTRVLYVSPLKALAVDVERNLRARWPVSPGSPSGKADRSRKSVWAFGPGHPARASSPAHRPAARCADHHA
;
A
#
# COMPACT_ATOMS: atom_id res chain seq x y z
N MET A 1 -6.22 26.78 -12.17
CA MET A 1 -6.17 26.45 -10.72
C MET A 1 -5.78 24.97 -10.52
N SER A 2 -4.62 24.51 -11.00
CA SER A 2 -4.26 23.07 -11.04
C SER A 2 -2.87 22.70 -10.51
N VAL A 3 -2.10 23.64 -9.94
CA VAL A 3 -0.73 23.37 -9.44
C VAL A 3 -0.68 23.28 -7.90
N ALA A 4 -1.62 23.94 -7.21
CA ALA A 4 -1.65 23.99 -5.75
C ALA A 4 -1.87 22.62 -5.08
N SER A 5 -2.66 21.74 -5.69
CA SER A 5 -2.93 20.41 -5.15
C SER A 5 -1.69 19.51 -5.19
N LEU A 6 -0.87 19.63 -6.25
CA LEU A 6 0.39 18.90 -6.38
C LEU A 6 1.45 19.36 -5.37
N ALA A 7 1.39 20.60 -4.89
CA ALA A 7 2.34 21.13 -3.90
C ALA A 7 2.37 20.35 -2.58
N ARG A 8 1.29 19.61 -2.25
CA ARG A 8 1.19 18.76 -1.05
C ARG A 8 2.00 17.46 -1.13
N PHE A 9 2.42 17.06 -2.33
CA PHE A 9 3.25 15.88 -2.58
C PHE A 9 4.73 16.20 -2.50
N SER A 10 5.57 15.18 -2.32
CA SER A 10 7.03 15.33 -2.38
C SER A 10 7.53 15.65 -3.79
N ALA A 11 8.75 16.17 -3.90
CA ALA A 11 9.36 16.53 -5.18
C ALA A 11 9.38 15.36 -6.19
N PRO A 12 9.82 14.13 -5.82
CA PRO A 12 9.81 13.00 -6.76
C PRO A 12 8.42 12.67 -7.32
N THR A 13 7.40 12.72 -6.48
CA THR A 13 6.02 12.44 -6.88
C THR A 13 5.49 13.54 -7.81
N ARG A 14 5.80 14.81 -7.53
CA ARG A 14 5.40 15.94 -8.39
C ARG A 14 6.07 15.86 -9.76
N GLU A 15 7.37 15.61 -9.80
CA GLU A 15 8.14 15.48 -11.04
C GLU A 15 7.63 14.33 -11.89
N TRP A 16 7.42 13.16 -11.27
CA TRP A 16 6.84 12.01 -11.96
C TRP A 16 5.45 12.33 -12.53
N PHE A 17 4.60 13.00 -11.76
CA PHE A 17 3.25 13.36 -12.22
C PHE A 17 3.31 14.32 -13.41
N ALA A 18 4.12 15.36 -13.32
CA ALA A 18 4.27 16.37 -14.38
C ALA A 18 4.85 15.77 -15.67
N ASN A 19 5.72 14.77 -15.57
CA ASN A 19 6.28 14.06 -16.73
C ASN A 19 5.32 13.03 -17.34
N THR A 20 4.28 12.62 -16.60
CA THR A 20 3.35 11.56 -17.04
C THR A 20 2.00 12.11 -17.51
N PHE A 21 1.56 13.24 -16.94
CA PHE A 21 0.24 13.82 -17.19
C PHE A 21 0.32 15.33 -17.37
N ALA A 22 -0.54 15.87 -18.25
CA ALA A 22 -0.57 17.31 -18.50
C ALA A 22 -1.03 18.13 -17.27
N ALA A 23 -2.06 17.65 -16.56
CA ALA A 23 -2.61 18.31 -15.37
C ALA A 23 -3.45 17.33 -14.53
N PRO A 24 -3.60 17.58 -13.22
CA PRO A 24 -4.52 16.82 -12.39
C PRO A 24 -5.99 17.11 -12.73
N THR A 25 -6.83 16.08 -12.65
CA THR A 25 -8.28 16.22 -12.81
C THR A 25 -8.90 16.94 -11.60
N ALA A 26 -10.13 17.45 -11.76
CA ALA A 26 -10.87 18.04 -10.64
C ALA A 26 -11.10 17.02 -9.50
N ALA A 27 -11.41 15.77 -9.84
CA ALA A 27 -11.59 14.69 -8.87
C ALA A 27 -10.30 14.38 -8.10
N GLN A 28 -9.15 14.39 -8.79
CA GLN A 28 -7.84 14.22 -8.16
C GLN A 28 -7.52 15.38 -7.21
N SER A 29 -7.65 16.62 -7.69
CA SER A 29 -7.31 17.80 -6.89
C SER A 29 -8.18 17.91 -5.62
N GLY A 30 -9.49 17.66 -5.75
CA GLY A 30 -10.41 17.65 -4.60
C GLY A 30 -10.09 16.53 -3.61
N ALA A 31 -9.83 15.32 -4.10
CA ALA A 31 -9.45 14.20 -3.25
C ALA A 31 -8.15 14.47 -2.49
N TRP A 32 -7.11 14.99 -3.16
CA TRP A 32 -5.82 15.25 -2.52
C TRP A 32 -5.89 16.35 -1.47
N SER A 33 -6.71 17.39 -1.67
CA SER A 33 -6.91 18.41 -0.63
C SER A 33 -7.51 17.78 0.63
N ALA A 34 -8.66 17.08 0.49
CA ALA A 34 -9.35 16.49 1.62
C ALA A 34 -8.51 15.42 2.35
N ILE A 35 -7.82 14.56 1.59
CA ILE A 35 -6.93 13.53 2.15
C ILE A 35 -5.72 14.17 2.86
N ALA A 36 -5.12 15.22 2.28
CA ALA A 36 -3.98 15.90 2.88
C ALA A 36 -4.33 16.59 4.20
N ASP A 37 -5.57 17.05 4.34
CA ASP A 37 -6.09 17.66 5.56
C ASP A 37 -6.52 16.59 6.61
N GLY A 38 -6.33 15.30 6.31
CA GLY A 38 -6.57 14.19 7.23
C GLY A 38 -8.00 13.65 7.23
N HIS A 39 -8.83 14.03 6.25
CA HIS A 39 -10.23 13.62 6.19
C HIS A 39 -10.44 12.28 5.47
N ASN A 40 -11.38 11.48 6.00
CA ASN A 40 -11.95 10.36 5.27
C ASN A 40 -12.67 10.89 4.03
N THR A 41 -12.30 10.42 2.85
CA THR A 41 -12.71 11.02 1.58
C THR A 41 -13.43 10.01 0.69
N LEU A 42 -14.69 10.30 0.34
CA LEU A 42 -15.46 9.58 -0.68
C LEU A 42 -15.40 10.33 -2.01
N VAL A 43 -14.77 9.72 -3.02
CA VAL A 43 -14.63 10.34 -4.34
C VAL A 43 -15.71 9.83 -5.30
N ILE A 44 -16.67 10.68 -5.63
CA ILE A 44 -17.72 10.41 -6.63
C ILE A 44 -17.37 11.18 -7.90
N ALA A 45 -17.00 10.45 -8.96
CA ALA A 45 -16.68 11.02 -10.27
C ALA A 45 -16.89 9.98 -11.38
N PRO A 46 -17.05 10.39 -12.65
CA PRO A 46 -17.13 9.48 -13.78
C PRO A 46 -15.93 8.53 -13.91
N THR A 47 -16.08 7.47 -14.70
CA THR A 47 -14.94 6.67 -15.17
C THR A 47 -13.98 7.56 -15.96
N GLY A 48 -12.70 7.21 -16.00
CA GLY A 48 -11.67 8.04 -16.66
C GLY A 48 -11.22 9.29 -15.88
N SER A 49 -11.93 9.72 -14.81
CA SER A 49 -11.52 10.89 -14.01
C SER A 49 -10.29 10.67 -13.10
N GLY A 50 -9.64 9.50 -13.18
CA GLY A 50 -8.40 9.22 -12.45
C GLY A 50 -8.56 8.94 -10.95
N LYS A 51 -9.74 8.50 -10.48
CA LYS A 51 -10.03 8.20 -9.06
C LYS A 51 -9.03 7.23 -8.42
N THR A 52 -8.63 6.20 -9.17
CA THR A 52 -7.63 5.22 -8.71
C THR A 52 -6.31 5.92 -8.42
N LEU A 53 -5.79 6.69 -9.37
CA LEU A 53 -4.56 7.46 -9.17
C LEU A 53 -4.71 8.47 -8.02
N ALA A 54 -5.90 9.08 -7.86
CA ALA A 54 -6.17 10.01 -6.77
C ALA A 54 -5.91 9.36 -5.39
N ALA A 55 -6.48 8.17 -5.17
CA ALA A 55 -6.30 7.44 -3.91
C ALA A 55 -4.88 6.89 -3.73
N PHE A 56 -4.32 6.27 -4.79
CA PHE A 56 -3.02 5.59 -4.68
C PHE A 56 -1.84 6.54 -4.60
N LEU A 57 -1.85 7.66 -5.34
CA LEU A 57 -0.70 8.55 -5.40
C LEU A 57 -0.36 9.14 -4.02
N TRP A 58 -1.38 9.48 -3.23
CA TRP A 58 -1.18 9.95 -1.86
C TRP A 58 -0.54 8.88 -0.98
N ALA A 59 -1.10 7.66 -1.02
CA ALA A 59 -0.59 6.55 -0.23
C ALA A 59 0.87 6.21 -0.58
N ILE A 60 1.21 6.21 -1.88
CA ILE A 60 2.56 5.94 -2.38
C ILE A 60 3.53 7.04 -1.94
N ASP A 61 3.15 8.31 -2.08
CA ASP A 61 3.98 9.44 -1.68
C ASP A 61 4.33 9.36 -0.19
N ARG A 62 3.35 9.10 0.68
CA ARG A 62 3.57 8.91 2.11
C ARG A 62 4.46 7.71 2.43
N LEU A 63 4.39 6.63 1.66
CA LEU A 63 5.29 5.48 1.81
C LEU A 63 6.72 5.79 1.35
N ALA A 64 6.86 6.54 0.25
CA ALA A 64 8.16 6.91 -0.31
C ALA A 64 8.91 7.88 0.61
N THR A 65 8.20 8.81 1.24
CA THR A 65 8.79 9.89 2.06
C THR A 65 8.85 9.57 3.55
N ALA A 66 8.32 8.43 4.00
CA ALA A 66 8.36 8.06 5.40
C ALA A 66 9.81 7.83 5.86
N ALA A 67 10.27 8.64 6.82
CA ALA A 67 11.60 8.53 7.41
C ALA A 67 11.82 7.17 8.10
N GLN A 68 10.76 6.62 8.69
CA GLN A 68 10.77 5.29 9.29
C GLN A 68 9.89 4.35 8.48
N ARG A 69 10.41 3.15 8.22
CA ARG A 69 9.72 2.06 7.52
C ARG A 69 9.51 0.88 8.47
N PRO A 70 8.63 1.03 9.48
CA PRO A 70 8.28 -0.09 10.35
C PRO A 70 7.70 -1.23 9.52
N ALA A 71 7.99 -2.46 9.92
CA ALA A 71 7.47 -3.65 9.26
C ALA A 71 5.94 -3.72 9.39
N GLY A 72 5.26 -4.18 8.33
CA GLY A 72 3.82 -4.45 8.35
C GLY A 72 3.05 -3.76 7.23
N THR A 73 1.76 -4.09 7.13
CA THR A 73 0.86 -3.48 6.14
C THR A 73 0.57 -2.02 6.49
N ARG A 74 0.83 -1.12 5.55
CA ARG A 74 0.66 0.34 5.72
C ARG A 74 -0.51 0.91 4.91
N VAL A 75 -0.90 0.22 3.84
CA VAL A 75 -1.97 0.63 2.92
C VAL A 75 -2.74 -0.64 2.54
N LEU A 76 -4.06 -0.62 2.72
CA LEU A 76 -4.95 -1.71 2.33
C LEU A 76 -5.86 -1.25 1.20
N TYR A 77 -5.72 -1.88 0.03
CA TYR A 77 -6.64 -1.71 -1.08
C TYR A 77 -7.63 -2.86 -1.10
N VAL A 78 -8.93 -2.53 -1.08
CA VAL A 78 -10.02 -3.50 -1.16
C VAL A 78 -10.70 -3.34 -2.51
N SER A 79 -10.81 -4.44 -3.25
CA SER A 79 -11.49 -4.49 -4.54
C SER A 79 -12.69 -5.43 -4.46
N PRO A 80 -13.83 -5.08 -5.08
CA PRO A 80 -14.95 -6.00 -5.21
C PRO A 80 -14.64 -7.20 -6.12
N LEU A 81 -13.64 -7.09 -7.00
CA LEU A 81 -13.27 -8.12 -7.97
C LEU A 81 -11.79 -8.49 -7.89
N LYS A 82 -11.51 -9.80 -7.96
CA LYS A 82 -10.14 -10.32 -7.97
C LYS A 82 -9.33 -9.85 -9.19
N ALA A 83 -9.95 -9.84 -10.37
CA ALA A 83 -9.29 -9.38 -11.60
C ALA A 83 -8.83 -7.92 -11.49
N LEU A 84 -9.66 -7.04 -10.90
CA LEU A 84 -9.31 -5.65 -10.68
C LEU A 84 -8.18 -5.49 -9.66
N ALA A 85 -8.14 -6.31 -8.60
CA ALA A 85 -7.02 -6.31 -7.66
C ALA A 85 -5.70 -6.66 -8.35
N VAL A 86 -5.72 -7.67 -9.23
CA VAL A 86 -4.54 -8.09 -10.01
C VAL A 86 -4.09 -6.99 -10.99
N ASP A 87 -5.04 -6.34 -11.67
CA ASP A 87 -4.72 -5.25 -12.61
C ASP A 87 -4.08 -4.05 -11.89
N VAL A 88 -4.65 -3.65 -10.74
CA VAL A 88 -4.09 -2.58 -9.89
C VAL A 88 -2.67 -2.92 -9.44
N GLU A 89 -2.41 -4.16 -8.99
CA GLU A 89 -1.06 -4.59 -8.62
C GLU A 89 -0.07 -4.45 -9.79
N ARG A 90 -0.44 -4.95 -10.97
CA ARG A 90 0.40 -4.87 -12.16
C ARG A 90 0.70 -3.42 -12.53
N ASN A 91 -0.30 -2.56 -12.49
CA ASN A 91 -0.16 -1.13 -12.79
C ASN A 91 0.78 -0.42 -11.82
N LEU A 92 0.73 -0.77 -10.53
CA LEU A 92 1.61 -0.21 -9.51
C LEU A 92 3.06 -0.67 -9.65
N ARG A 93 3.30 -1.92 -10.08
CA ARG A 93 4.66 -2.43 -10.33
C ARG A 93 5.30 -1.81 -11.57
N ALA A 94 4.51 -1.53 -12.61
CA ALA A 94 5.02 -1.07 -13.89
C ALA A 94 5.31 0.45 -13.97
N ARG A 95 4.63 1.27 -13.15
CA ARG A 95 4.60 2.73 -13.34
C ARG A 95 5.46 3.56 -12.38
N TRP A 96 5.99 2.96 -11.31
CA TRP A 96 6.76 3.73 -10.32
C TRP A 96 8.26 3.76 -10.64
N PRO A 97 8.92 4.93 -10.65
CA PRO A 97 10.37 5.02 -10.75
C PRO A 97 10.99 4.45 -9.47
N VAL A 98 11.51 3.23 -9.57
CA VAL A 98 12.34 2.62 -8.53
C VAL A 98 13.56 3.52 -8.29
N SER A 99 13.71 4.06 -7.08
CA SER A 99 15.04 4.52 -6.66
C SER A 99 15.98 3.32 -6.73
N PRO A 100 17.20 3.47 -7.29
CA PRO A 100 18.16 2.38 -7.32
C PRO A 100 18.48 1.98 -5.87
N GLY A 101 18.05 0.78 -5.45
CA GLY A 101 18.35 0.23 -4.12
C GLY A 101 17.19 -0.38 -3.31
N SER A 102 15.95 -0.44 -3.80
CA SER A 102 14.86 -1.06 -3.01
C SER A 102 14.81 -2.59 -3.16
N PRO A 103 14.81 -3.39 -2.07
CA PRO A 103 14.72 -4.84 -2.14
C PRO A 103 13.34 -5.27 -2.64
N SER A 104 13.32 -6.11 -3.68
CA SER A 104 12.09 -6.67 -4.25
C SER A 104 11.45 -7.65 -3.26
N GLY A 105 10.32 -7.26 -2.65
CA GLY A 105 9.51 -8.18 -1.83
C GLY A 105 8.85 -9.24 -2.69
N LYS A 106 9.14 -10.52 -2.42
CA LYS A 106 8.43 -11.66 -3.02
C LYS A 106 7.07 -11.84 -2.34
N ALA A 107 6.03 -11.98 -3.16
CA ALA A 107 4.66 -12.27 -2.76
C ALA A 107 4.52 -13.76 -2.36
N ASP A 108 4.14 -14.04 -1.11
CA ASP A 108 3.72 -15.39 -0.68
C ASP A 108 2.33 -15.71 -1.26
N ARG A 109 2.24 -16.82 -1.99
CA ARG A 109 1.10 -17.21 -2.83
C ARG A 109 0.08 -18.09 -2.08
N SER A 110 0.28 -18.37 -0.79
CA SER A 110 -0.40 -19.48 -0.08
C SER A 110 -1.52 -19.07 0.90
N ARG A 111 -1.69 -17.79 1.25
CA ARG A 111 -2.75 -17.38 2.20
C ARG A 111 -3.73 -16.40 1.58
N LYS A 112 -5.03 -16.72 1.69
CA LYS A 112 -6.14 -15.90 1.19
C LYS A 112 -6.02 -14.47 1.74
N SER A 113 -5.65 -13.57 0.84
CA SER A 113 -6.07 -12.15 0.79
C SER A 113 -5.62 -11.22 1.92
N VAL A 114 -4.38 -11.33 2.40
CA VAL A 114 -3.76 -10.26 3.19
C VAL A 114 -2.34 -10.06 2.66
N TRP A 115 -2.03 -8.84 2.20
CA TRP A 115 -0.69 -8.48 1.72
C TRP A 115 -0.02 -7.53 2.72
N ALA A 116 1.17 -7.91 3.16
CA ALA A 116 2.07 -7.09 3.98
C ALA A 116 3.39 -6.90 3.25
N PHE A 117 3.92 -5.67 3.25
CA PHE A 117 5.26 -5.36 2.75
C PHE A 117 6.19 -5.18 3.96
N GLY A 118 7.29 -5.94 4.04
CA GLY A 118 8.26 -5.85 5.13
C GLY A 118 9.57 -6.59 4.82
N PRO A 119 10.70 -6.23 5.43
CA PRO A 119 11.98 -6.88 5.22
C PRO A 119 12.06 -8.21 5.99
N GLY A 120 12.50 -9.26 5.29
CA GLY A 120 13.15 -10.48 5.82
C GLY A 120 12.59 -11.12 7.09
N HIS A 121 11.76 -12.16 6.93
CA HIS A 121 11.57 -13.17 7.98
C HIS A 121 12.85 -14.03 8.06
N PRO A 122 13.52 -14.17 9.23
CA PRO A 122 14.50 -15.22 9.39
C PRO A 122 13.78 -16.58 9.47
N ALA A 123 14.26 -17.52 8.66
CA ALA A 123 13.80 -18.90 8.60
C ALA A 123 13.92 -19.55 9.99
N ARG A 124 12.81 -20.07 10.53
CA ARG A 124 12.84 -20.90 11.74
C ARG A 124 12.97 -22.36 11.33
N ALA A 125 14.07 -22.97 11.75
CA ALA A 125 14.42 -24.37 11.53
C ALA A 125 13.33 -25.33 12.02
N SER A 126 13.09 -26.35 11.21
CA SER A 126 12.18 -27.47 11.46
C SER A 126 12.94 -28.71 11.91
N SER A 127 12.61 -29.24 13.10
CA SER A 127 12.44 -30.69 13.43
C SER A 127 12.66 -30.98 14.93
N PRO A 128 12.20 -32.12 15.49
CA PRO A 128 11.05 -32.97 15.11
C PRO A 128 10.17 -33.44 16.29
N ALA A 129 9.01 -34.02 15.93
CA ALA A 129 8.32 -35.17 16.53
C ALA A 129 7.86 -35.20 18.01
N HIS A 130 6.53 -35.22 18.17
CA HIS A 130 5.70 -36.07 19.04
C HIS A 130 6.37 -36.95 20.12
N ARG A 131 5.92 -36.80 21.39
CA ARG A 131 4.94 -37.70 22.08
C ARG A 131 4.58 -37.20 23.50
N PRO A 132 3.50 -37.73 24.13
CA PRO A 132 2.66 -36.99 25.09
C PRO A 132 2.76 -37.47 26.56
N ALA A 133 1.97 -36.79 27.40
CA ALA A 133 1.44 -37.16 28.72
C ALA A 133 2.30 -36.89 29.97
N ALA A 134 1.80 -35.98 30.82
CA ALA A 134 1.86 -36.13 32.27
C ALA A 134 0.70 -35.36 32.92
N ARG A 135 -0.09 -36.15 33.63
CA ARG A 135 -1.20 -35.81 34.53
C ARG A 135 -0.57 -35.30 35.84
N CYS A 136 -1.12 -34.28 36.47
CA CYS A 136 -1.08 -34.12 37.93
C CYS A 136 -2.40 -33.52 38.37
N ALA A 137 -3.13 -34.32 39.14
CA ALA A 137 -4.28 -33.94 39.94
C ALA A 137 -3.81 -33.40 41.30
N ASP A 138 -4.78 -32.87 42.05
CA ASP A 138 -4.83 -32.72 43.51
C ASP A 138 -4.17 -31.46 44.10
N HIS A 139 -4.73 -30.76 45.09
CA HIS A 139 -5.96 -30.92 45.90
C HIS A 139 -6.11 -29.64 46.78
N HIS A 140 -7.35 -29.30 47.16
CA HIS A 140 -7.80 -28.58 48.38
C HIS A 140 -7.22 -27.18 48.70
N ALA A 141 -7.99 -26.20 49.21
CA ALA A 141 -9.26 -26.20 49.94
C ALA A 141 -10.08 -24.93 49.62
#